data_AF-A0A1I6HRP4-F1
#
_entry.id   AF-A0A1I6HRP4-F1
#
_cell.length_a   1.000
_cell.length_b   1.000
_cell.length_c   1.000
_cell.angle_alpha   90.00
_cell.angle_beta   90.00
_cell.angle_gamma   90.00
#
_symmetry.space_group_name_H-M   'P 1'
#
loop_
_entity.id
_entity.type
_entity.pdbx_description
1 polymer ?
#
loop_
_entity_poly.entity_id
_entity_poly.type
_entity_poly.pdbx_seq_one_letter_code
_entity_poly.pdbx_strand_id
1 'polypeptide(L)'
;MDSRGRDERALSPVVGVALMVVIVVALGVLTGGMLLGFQTQLKDPAPVFVADETIEVDLQGNDTEHTLEFVHRGGQAVPAGPLSVRLGAGGTTRTIDLDSTSAASLADGEWSAGERLDLELDESAVCRAGTDTAEVTLTYEREDSSYTLSERRVSVERGQFVIRGDTVETTADFTANVKFLGTGWSSTRYDAPVNTSVGVNGSEVKAWEMVGDSNTTIGAYGVSRQSAGTSISVEARGGTVEDARYVGPSDDYDYSFEQYGSTYYVDVTEHEWRTTSADENDEYLVVLRDGDSVPNFDADSGQQDVATYAESFVENGTISLDDNQAIYLFDFNRQGPTHETADYQDAVVLVSFFIQRTAAPQVHEVSGGGEVIVCPAETRSASP
;
A
#
# COMPACT_ATOMS: atom_id res chain seq x y z
N MET A 1 -77.30 12.89 -10.15
CA MET A 1 -75.98 13.07 -9.53
C MET A 1 -75.00 12.40 -10.48
N ASP A 2 -74.09 13.06 -11.18
CA ASP A 2 -73.58 14.42 -11.13
C ASP A 2 -72.96 14.70 -12.51
N SER A 3 -73.14 15.93 -13.00
CA SER A 3 -72.62 16.40 -14.27
C SER A 3 -71.15 16.81 -14.12
N ARG A 4 -70.28 16.42 -15.04
CA ARG A 4 -69.08 17.21 -15.33
C ARG A 4 -68.87 17.32 -16.83
N GLY A 5 -69.23 18.49 -17.34
CA GLY A 5 -68.90 18.94 -18.69
C GLY A 5 -67.40 19.02 -18.87
N ARG A 6 -66.93 18.55 -20.03
CA ARG A 6 -65.60 18.90 -20.52
C ARG A 6 -65.75 20.23 -21.25
N ASP A 7 -65.42 21.31 -20.54
CA ASP A 7 -65.10 22.58 -21.16
C ASP A 7 -63.81 22.39 -21.97
N GLU A 8 -63.94 22.09 -23.26
CA GLU A 8 -62.86 22.31 -24.22
C GLU A 8 -62.70 23.83 -24.38
N ARG A 9 -61.91 24.43 -23.49
CA ARG A 9 -61.52 25.83 -23.59
C ARG A 9 -60.62 25.99 -24.81
N ALA A 10 -61.24 26.28 -25.95
CA ALA A 10 -60.54 26.79 -27.12
C ALA A 10 -59.79 28.06 -26.69
N LEU A 11 -58.46 27.99 -26.67
CA LEU A 11 -57.61 29.14 -26.42
C LEU A 11 -57.92 30.20 -27.49
N SER A 12 -58.30 31.39 -27.06
CA SER A 12 -58.58 32.53 -27.94
C SER A 12 -57.41 32.72 -28.92
N PRO A 13 -57.64 32.89 -30.23
CA PRO A 13 -56.59 33.06 -31.24
C PRO A 13 -55.54 34.13 -30.86
N VAL A 14 -55.97 35.19 -30.17
CA VAL A 14 -55.07 36.27 -29.71
C VAL A 14 -54.15 35.81 -28.57
N VAL A 15 -54.65 34.95 -27.68
CA VAL A 15 -53.85 34.36 -26.58
C VAL A 15 -52.85 33.35 -27.13
N GLY A 16 -53.23 32.57 -28.15
CA GLY A 16 -52.32 31.65 -28.82
C GLY A 16 -51.12 32.34 -29.47
N VAL A 17 -51.36 33.47 -30.16
CA VAL A 17 -50.29 34.25 -30.81
C VAL A 17 -49.37 34.89 -29.77
N ALA A 18 -49.92 35.50 -28.72
CA ALA A 18 -49.11 36.09 -27.65
C ALA A 18 -48.23 35.03 -26.95
N LEU A 19 -48.79 33.85 -26.67
CA LEU A 19 -48.06 32.73 -26.08
C LEU A 19 -46.94 32.24 -27.01
N MET A 20 -47.21 32.11 -28.31
CA MET A 20 -46.21 31.68 -29.29
C MET A 20 -45.04 32.66 -29.38
N VAL A 21 -45.30 33.97 -29.39
CA VAL A 21 -44.24 34.99 -29.41
C VAL A 21 -43.38 34.93 -28.15
N VAL A 22 -44.00 34.77 -26.97
CA VAL A 22 -43.26 34.62 -25.71
C VAL A 22 -42.36 33.38 -25.74
N ILE A 23 -42.86 32.25 -26.23
CA ILE A 23 -42.09 31.01 -26.34
C ILE A 23 -40.92 31.17 -27.32
N VAL A 24 -41.14 31.78 -28.48
CA VAL A 24 -40.09 32.01 -29.48
C VAL A 24 -39.00 32.95 -28.95
N VAL A 25 -39.38 34.02 -28.25
CA VAL A 25 -38.43 34.95 -27.63
C VAL A 25 -37.65 34.24 -26.51
N ALA A 26 -38.32 33.47 -25.66
CA ALA A 26 -37.66 32.71 -24.61
C ALA A 26 -36.68 31.67 -25.17
N LEU A 27 -37.07 30.95 -26.23
CA LEU A 27 -36.19 30.01 -26.94
C LEU A 27 -35.00 30.73 -27.57
N GLY A 28 -35.22 31.87 -28.23
CA GLY A 28 -34.14 32.67 -28.82
C GLY A 28 -33.12 33.13 -27.78
N VAL A 29 -33.58 33.55 -26.59
CA VAL A 29 -32.70 33.93 -25.47
C VAL A 29 -31.96 32.72 -24.90
N LEU A 30 -32.62 31.57 -24.75
CA LEU A 30 -31.99 30.35 -24.24
C LEU A 30 -30.93 29.81 -25.23
N THR A 31 -31.27 29.73 -26.52
CA THR A 31 -30.33 29.28 -27.56
C THR A 31 -29.19 30.28 -27.76
N GLY A 32 -29.47 31.59 -27.71
CA GLY A 32 -28.46 32.64 -27.76
C GLY A 32 -27.52 32.62 -26.54
N GLY A 33 -28.07 32.38 -25.34
CA GLY A 33 -27.29 32.22 -24.11
C GLY A 33 -26.40 30.98 -24.13
N MET A 34 -26.90 29.85 -24.68
CA MET A 34 -26.07 28.65 -24.87
C MET A 34 -24.94 28.90 -25.88
N LEU A 35 -25.22 29.50 -27.04
CA LEU A 35 -24.21 29.82 -28.06
C LEU A 35 -23.14 30.80 -27.58
N LEU A 36 -23.51 31.83 -26.81
CA LEU A 36 -22.57 32.76 -26.21
C LEU A 36 -21.81 32.14 -25.03
N GLY A 37 -22.41 31.19 -24.31
CA GLY A 37 -21.77 30.44 -23.23
C GLY A 37 -20.66 29.50 -23.71
N PHE A 38 -20.80 28.89 -24.89
CA PHE A 38 -19.75 28.06 -25.49
C PHE A 38 -18.50 28.84 -25.89
N GLN A 39 -18.61 30.12 -26.26
CA GLN A 39 -17.44 30.95 -26.57
C GLN A 39 -16.57 31.23 -25.33
N THR A 40 -17.16 31.23 -24.13
CA THR A 40 -16.39 31.40 -22.89
C THR A 40 -15.72 30.10 -22.40
N GLN A 41 -16.10 28.94 -22.94
CA GLN A 41 -15.49 27.63 -22.61
C GLN A 41 -14.53 27.13 -23.69
N LEU A 42 -14.65 27.61 -24.93
CA LEU A 42 -13.64 27.45 -25.97
C LEU A 42 -12.53 28.51 -25.75
N LYS A 43 -11.76 28.36 -24.67
CA LYS A 43 -10.40 28.92 -24.67
C LYS A 43 -9.66 28.33 -25.87
N ASP A 44 -8.76 29.13 -26.46
CA ASP A 44 -8.04 28.83 -27.70
C ASP A 44 -7.75 27.32 -27.86
N PRO A 45 -8.01 26.71 -29.03
CA PRO A 45 -7.71 25.30 -29.24
C PRO A 45 -6.25 25.06 -28.87
N ALA A 46 -6.00 23.93 -28.20
CA ALA A 46 -4.63 23.52 -27.88
C ALA A 46 -3.75 23.68 -29.12
N PRO A 47 -2.52 24.19 -28.98
CA PRO A 47 -1.60 24.24 -30.10
C PRO A 47 -1.54 22.87 -30.76
N VAL A 48 -1.56 22.82 -32.10
CA VAL A 48 -1.71 21.55 -32.85
C VAL A 48 -0.63 20.52 -32.49
N PHE A 49 0.56 20.97 -32.06
CA PHE A 49 1.60 20.09 -31.53
C PHE A 49 1.13 19.32 -30.28
N VAL A 50 0.53 19.98 -29.29
CA VAL A 50 0.09 19.39 -28.01
C VAL A 50 -0.92 18.23 -28.17
N ALA A 51 -1.68 18.18 -29.27
CA ALA A 51 -2.74 17.19 -29.47
C ALA A 51 -2.26 15.83 -30.02
N ASP A 52 -1.07 15.77 -30.64
CA ASP A 52 -0.53 14.57 -31.29
C ASP A 52 0.78 14.08 -30.64
N GLU A 53 1.11 14.59 -29.45
CA GLU A 53 2.32 14.17 -28.73
C GLU A 53 2.18 12.79 -28.09
N THR A 54 3.24 12.00 -28.21
CA THR A 54 3.41 10.77 -27.45
C THR A 54 4.54 10.96 -26.47
N ILE A 55 4.22 11.16 -25.19
CA ILE A 55 5.21 11.37 -24.14
C ILE A 55 5.11 10.25 -23.12
N GLU A 56 6.23 9.58 -22.90
CA GLU A 56 6.37 8.58 -21.85
C GLU A 56 7.17 9.19 -20.71
N VAL A 57 6.78 8.86 -19.49
CA VAL A 57 7.53 9.18 -18.28
C VAL A 57 8.05 7.87 -17.75
N ASP A 58 9.32 7.80 -17.39
CA ASP A 58 9.98 6.64 -16.77
C ASP A 58 10.71 7.10 -15.49
N LEU A 59 10.82 6.23 -14.49
CA LEU A 59 11.55 6.56 -13.27
C LEU A 59 12.91 5.88 -13.28
N GLN A 60 13.95 6.67 -13.49
CA GLN A 60 15.32 6.20 -13.39
C GLN A 60 15.95 6.66 -12.08
N GLY A 61 16.96 5.94 -11.62
CA GLY A 61 17.69 6.37 -10.44
C GLY A 61 18.83 5.43 -10.08
N ASN A 62 19.77 5.98 -9.32
CA ASN A 62 20.80 5.21 -8.63
C ASN A 62 20.76 5.54 -7.14
N ASP A 63 21.74 5.03 -6.38
CA ASP A 63 21.85 5.22 -4.93
C ASP A 63 21.98 6.69 -4.47
N THR A 64 22.08 7.68 -5.38
CA THR A 64 22.40 9.08 -5.06
C THR A 64 21.60 10.14 -5.81
N GLU A 65 20.97 9.82 -6.94
CA GLU A 65 20.17 10.74 -7.74
C GLU A 65 18.92 10.01 -8.27
N HIS A 66 17.76 10.65 -8.12
CA HIS A 66 16.48 10.19 -8.65
C HIS A 66 16.09 11.05 -9.83
N THR A 67 15.76 10.43 -10.95
CA THR A 67 15.53 11.13 -12.20
C THR A 67 14.23 10.65 -12.84
N LEU A 68 13.28 11.56 -13.04
CA LEU A 68 12.19 11.33 -13.97
C LEU A 68 12.71 11.53 -15.38
N GLU A 69 12.72 10.48 -16.19
CA GLU A 69 13.00 10.60 -17.63
C GLU A 69 11.66 10.84 -18.35
N PHE A 70 11.55 11.95 -19.06
CA PHE A 70 10.48 12.19 -20.01
C PHE A 70 11.02 11.94 -21.41
N VAL A 71 10.34 11.10 -22.20
CA VAL A 71 10.71 10.77 -23.58
C VAL A 71 9.65 11.29 -24.53
N HIS A 72 10.03 12.20 -25.42
CA HIS A 72 9.17 12.65 -26.51
C HIS A 72 9.25 11.63 -27.64
N ARG A 73 8.27 10.73 -27.75
CA ARG A 73 8.32 9.59 -28.69
C ARG A 73 7.93 9.96 -30.13
N GLY A 74 7.18 11.03 -30.31
CA GLY A 74 6.75 11.49 -31.63
C GLY A 74 5.78 12.67 -31.52
N GLY A 75 5.75 13.49 -32.57
CA GLY A 75 4.98 14.73 -32.62
C GLY A 75 5.79 15.88 -33.23
N GLN A 76 5.37 17.12 -32.98
CA GLN A 76 6.12 18.32 -33.38
C GLN A 76 6.98 18.81 -32.21
N ALA A 77 8.08 19.51 -32.51
CA ALA A 77 8.91 20.07 -31.47
C ALA A 77 8.11 21.04 -30.56
N VAL A 78 8.30 20.90 -29.25
CA VAL A 78 7.60 21.68 -28.22
C VAL A 78 8.54 22.77 -27.70
N PRO A 79 8.15 24.05 -27.70
CA PRO A 79 9.00 25.10 -27.12
C PRO A 79 9.32 24.81 -25.65
N ALA A 80 10.57 24.97 -25.23
CA ALA A 80 11.03 24.61 -23.90
C ALA A 80 10.54 25.58 -22.81
N GLY A 81 10.62 26.90 -23.07
CA GLY A 81 10.33 27.92 -22.06
C GLY A 81 8.96 27.86 -21.37
N PRO A 82 7.88 27.39 -22.02
CA PRO A 82 6.58 27.22 -21.39
C PRO A 82 6.34 25.81 -20.80
N LEU A 83 7.35 24.93 -20.80
CA LEU A 83 7.25 23.62 -20.15
C LEU A 83 7.51 23.73 -18.66
N SER A 84 6.74 22.98 -17.87
CA SER A 84 6.96 22.82 -16.44
C SER A 84 6.53 21.44 -15.98
N VAL A 85 7.16 20.92 -14.94
CA VAL A 85 6.75 19.68 -14.27
C VAL A 85 6.13 20.01 -12.93
N ARG A 86 4.92 19.51 -12.70
CA ARG A 86 4.23 19.59 -11.42
C ARG A 86 4.33 18.26 -10.71
N LEU A 87 4.87 18.28 -9.50
CA LEU A 87 4.92 17.15 -8.59
C LEU A 87 3.94 17.38 -7.44
N GLY A 88 2.89 16.57 -7.40
CA GLY A 88 1.88 16.56 -6.36
C GLY A 88 2.05 15.37 -5.41
N ALA A 89 2.16 15.61 -4.12
CA ALA A 89 2.14 14.57 -3.10
C ALA A 89 1.47 15.12 -1.83
N GLY A 90 0.51 14.38 -1.26
CA GLY A 90 -0.09 14.71 0.05
C GLY A 90 -0.72 16.11 0.12
N GLY A 91 -1.30 16.58 -0.99
CA GLY A 91 -1.87 17.92 -1.11
C GLY A 91 -0.84 19.05 -1.25
N THR A 92 0.46 18.74 -1.26
CA THR A 92 1.52 19.67 -1.63
C THR A 92 1.79 19.55 -3.12
N THR A 93 1.94 20.69 -3.81
CA THR A 93 2.34 20.72 -5.22
C THR A 93 3.59 21.57 -5.37
N ARG A 94 4.59 21.03 -6.05
CA ARG A 94 5.79 21.74 -6.48
C ARG A 94 5.81 21.85 -7.99
N THR A 95 6.09 23.03 -8.50
CA THR A 95 6.33 23.26 -9.93
C THR A 95 7.82 23.43 -10.16
N ILE A 96 8.34 22.76 -11.18
CA ILE A 96 9.70 22.90 -11.67
C ILE A 96 9.60 23.40 -13.10
N ASP A 97 10.05 24.63 -13.32
CA ASP A 97 10.09 25.22 -14.65
C ASP A 97 11.24 24.58 -15.43
N LEU A 98 10.97 24.21 -16.68
CA LEU A 98 11.95 23.58 -17.57
C LEU A 98 12.52 24.63 -18.50
N ASP A 99 13.84 24.72 -18.54
CA ASP A 99 14.55 25.66 -19.41
C ASP A 99 15.81 25.03 -20.03
N SER A 100 16.53 25.81 -20.85
CA SER A 100 17.77 25.39 -21.50
C SER A 100 18.91 25.03 -20.53
N THR A 101 18.76 25.31 -19.24
CA THR A 101 19.71 24.92 -18.19
C THR A 101 19.26 23.68 -17.42
N SER A 102 17.99 23.30 -17.55
CA SER A 102 17.38 22.14 -16.89
C SER A 102 17.77 20.83 -17.57
N ALA A 103 17.98 20.83 -18.89
CA ALA A 103 18.52 19.69 -19.62
C ALA A 103 19.20 20.09 -20.92
N ALA A 104 20.20 19.30 -21.33
CA ALA A 104 20.91 19.50 -22.60
C ALA A 104 20.00 19.37 -23.83
N SER A 105 18.93 18.59 -23.73
CA SER A 105 17.90 18.44 -24.77
C SER A 105 17.09 19.70 -25.01
N LEU A 106 17.10 20.67 -24.10
CA LEU A 106 16.39 21.94 -24.24
C LEU A 106 17.31 23.09 -24.67
N ALA A 107 18.57 22.80 -25.02
CA ALA A 107 19.61 23.80 -25.25
C ALA A 107 19.35 24.70 -26.47
N ASP A 108 18.60 24.23 -27.46
CA ASP A 108 18.18 25.00 -28.63
C ASP A 108 16.82 25.71 -28.42
N GLY A 109 16.20 25.53 -27.26
CA GLY A 109 14.95 26.17 -26.87
C GLY A 109 13.69 25.39 -27.29
N GLU A 110 13.83 24.19 -27.85
CA GLU A 110 12.73 23.29 -28.18
C GLU A 110 13.01 21.89 -27.59
N TRP A 111 11.98 21.06 -27.50
CA TRP A 111 12.08 19.64 -27.16
C TRP A 111 11.47 18.84 -28.29
N SER A 112 12.27 18.00 -28.93
CA SER A 112 11.95 17.32 -30.19
C SER A 112 11.74 15.82 -30.02
N ALA A 113 11.05 15.21 -30.98
CA ALA A 113 10.85 13.76 -31.00
C ALA A 113 12.18 13.00 -31.00
N GLY A 114 12.30 12.03 -30.09
CA GLY A 114 13.48 11.22 -29.82
C GLY A 114 14.34 11.73 -28.65
N GLU A 115 14.08 12.95 -28.17
CA GLU A 115 14.83 13.55 -27.08
C GLU A 115 14.31 13.13 -25.71
N ARG A 116 15.22 13.18 -24.74
CA ARG A 116 15.00 12.82 -23.35
C ARG A 116 15.18 14.04 -22.47
N LEU A 117 14.32 14.16 -21.49
CA LEU A 117 14.41 15.18 -20.47
C LEU A 117 14.51 14.48 -19.12
N ASP A 118 15.65 14.67 -18.47
CA ASP A 118 15.98 14.08 -17.18
C ASP A 118 15.75 15.12 -16.10
N LEU A 119 14.82 14.84 -15.19
CA LEU A 119 14.47 15.74 -14.10
C LEU A 119 14.82 15.13 -12.75
N GLU A 120 15.71 15.77 -12.01
CA GLU A 120 16.03 15.37 -10.65
C GLU A 120 14.83 15.57 -9.71
N LEU A 121 14.47 14.50 -8.99
CA LEU A 121 13.43 14.51 -7.98
C LEU A 121 14.00 15.02 -6.65
N ASP A 122 13.46 16.14 -6.17
CA ASP A 122 13.75 16.60 -4.81
C ASP A 122 12.96 15.77 -3.79
N GLU A 123 13.69 14.91 -3.09
CA GLU A 123 13.21 14.01 -2.03
C GLU A 123 12.30 14.70 -1.01
N SER A 124 12.62 15.96 -0.68
CA SER A 124 11.87 16.71 0.32
C SER A 124 10.42 16.99 -0.09
N ALA A 125 10.13 17.00 -1.40
CA ALA A 125 8.80 17.27 -1.94
C ALA A 125 7.93 16.00 -1.97
N VAL A 126 8.54 14.82 -2.15
CA VAL A 126 7.82 13.55 -2.27
C VAL A 126 7.72 12.85 -0.92
N CYS A 127 8.84 12.74 -0.18
CA CYS A 127 8.91 11.92 1.02
C CYS A 127 8.23 12.53 2.25
N ARG A 128 8.21 13.86 2.38
CA ARG A 128 7.58 14.55 3.52
C ARG A 128 6.06 14.68 3.42
N ALA A 129 5.48 14.31 2.29
CA ALA A 129 4.07 14.55 2.01
C ALA A 129 3.11 13.59 2.74
N GLY A 130 3.60 12.53 3.40
CA GLY A 130 2.75 11.60 4.15
C GLY A 130 1.75 10.80 3.29
N THR A 131 1.95 10.73 1.97
CA THR A 131 1.11 9.97 1.03
C THR A 131 1.85 8.79 0.42
N ASP A 132 1.11 7.77 0.00
CA ASP A 132 1.68 6.56 -0.63
C ASP A 132 1.72 6.65 -2.16
N THR A 133 1.34 7.81 -2.70
CA THR A 133 1.35 8.09 -4.14
C THR A 133 1.78 9.52 -4.43
N ALA A 134 2.67 9.69 -5.41
CA ALA A 134 2.99 10.98 -6.00
C ALA A 134 2.42 11.07 -7.42
N GLU A 135 1.93 12.25 -7.79
CA GLU A 135 1.44 12.58 -9.13
C GLU A 135 2.46 13.48 -9.82
N VAL A 136 2.95 13.03 -10.97
CA VAL A 136 3.91 13.76 -11.81
C VAL A 136 3.18 14.17 -13.06
N THR A 137 3.09 15.48 -13.30
CA THR A 137 2.42 16.05 -14.47
C THR A 137 3.38 16.92 -15.25
N LEU A 138 3.62 16.61 -16.52
CA LEU A 138 4.28 17.53 -17.45
C LEU A 138 3.23 18.46 -18.05
N THR A 139 3.42 19.76 -17.88
CA THR A 139 2.50 20.80 -18.34
C THR A 139 3.16 21.77 -19.31
N TYR A 140 2.37 22.25 -20.28
CA TYR A 140 2.71 23.35 -21.17
C TYR A 140 1.83 24.56 -20.82
N GLU A 141 2.44 25.63 -20.33
CA GLU A 141 1.75 26.84 -19.87
C GLU A 141 1.87 27.97 -20.88
N ARG A 142 0.80 28.72 -21.07
CA ARG A 142 0.75 29.96 -21.84
C ARG A 142 -0.02 30.99 -21.02
N GLU A 143 0.16 32.27 -21.34
CA GLU A 143 -0.39 33.41 -20.59
C GLU A 143 -1.83 33.21 -20.07
N ASP A 144 -2.72 32.56 -20.85
CA ASP A 144 -4.12 32.32 -20.47
C ASP A 144 -4.56 30.84 -20.46
N SER A 145 -3.67 29.88 -20.70
CA SER A 145 -4.02 28.46 -20.86
C SER A 145 -2.92 27.52 -20.38
N SER A 146 -3.28 26.40 -19.76
CA SER A 146 -2.36 25.33 -19.37
C SER A 146 -2.85 24.00 -19.95
N TYR A 147 -1.93 23.20 -20.48
CA TYR A 147 -2.21 21.90 -21.08
C TYR A 147 -1.36 20.83 -20.40
N THR A 148 -1.96 19.72 -20.03
CA THR A 148 -1.24 18.54 -19.56
C THR A 148 -0.73 17.75 -20.75
N LEU A 149 0.58 17.58 -20.85
CA LEU A 149 1.24 16.79 -21.88
C LEU A 149 1.39 15.33 -21.46
N SER A 150 1.63 15.09 -20.17
CA SER A 150 1.69 13.75 -19.59
C SER A 150 1.35 13.80 -18.11
N GLU A 151 0.76 12.72 -17.60
CA GLU A 151 0.43 12.55 -16.18
C GLU A 151 0.73 11.10 -15.79
N ARG A 152 1.48 10.92 -14.69
CA ARG A 152 1.83 9.61 -14.15
C ARG A 152 1.68 9.62 -12.65
N ARG A 153 1.11 8.53 -12.11
CA ARG A 153 1.13 8.24 -10.68
C ARG A 153 2.25 7.28 -10.36
N VAL A 154 2.96 7.57 -9.29
CA VAL A 154 4.11 6.82 -8.80
C VAL A 154 3.85 6.41 -7.37
N SER A 155 4.05 5.14 -7.04
CA SER A 155 3.94 4.67 -5.67
C SER A 155 5.11 5.17 -4.84
N VAL A 156 4.83 5.59 -3.61
CA VAL A 156 5.82 6.04 -2.63
C VAL A 156 5.80 5.05 -1.48
N GLU A 157 6.90 4.33 -1.27
CA GLU A 157 7.08 3.46 -0.11
C GLU A 157 8.03 4.14 0.89
N ARG A 158 7.65 4.17 2.17
CA ARG A 158 8.51 4.68 3.24
C ARG A 158 9.25 3.52 3.91
N GLY A 159 10.45 3.80 4.41
CA GLY A 159 11.13 2.88 5.33
C GLY A 159 12.42 2.27 4.80
N GLN A 160 12.73 2.35 3.50
CA GLN A 160 13.87 1.65 2.87
C GLN A 160 13.80 0.10 2.94
N PHE A 161 12.60 -0.45 3.06
CA PHE A 161 12.36 -1.88 2.90
C PHE A 161 10.99 -2.15 2.29
N VAL A 162 11.02 -3.07 1.32
CA VAL A 162 9.86 -3.56 0.59
C VAL A 162 9.44 -4.85 1.29
N ILE A 163 8.20 -4.89 1.80
CA ILE A 163 7.64 -6.14 2.35
C ILE A 163 6.84 -6.84 1.26
N ARG A 164 7.17 -8.12 1.06
CA ARG A 164 6.48 -9.04 0.16
C ARG A 164 6.09 -10.25 0.98
N GLY A 165 4.84 -10.27 1.44
CA GLY A 165 4.36 -11.35 2.28
C GLY A 165 5.21 -11.47 3.55
N ASP A 166 5.92 -12.57 3.75
CA ASP A 166 6.78 -12.86 4.92
C ASP A 166 8.23 -12.40 4.76
N THR A 167 8.57 -11.91 3.56
CA THR A 167 9.91 -11.53 3.21
C THR A 167 10.03 -10.01 3.17
N VAL A 168 11.13 -9.53 3.74
CA VAL A 168 11.53 -8.13 3.67
C VAL A 168 12.81 -8.00 2.86
N GLU A 169 12.73 -7.22 1.80
CA GLU A 169 13.89 -6.79 1.03
C GLU A 169 14.26 -5.37 1.46
N THR A 170 15.52 -5.14 1.79
CA THR A 170 15.97 -3.79 2.14
C THR A 170 16.71 -3.15 0.98
N THR A 171 16.55 -1.83 0.86
CA THR A 171 17.19 -1.01 -0.18
C THR A 171 18.51 -0.41 0.32
N ALA A 172 18.87 -0.68 1.58
CA ALA A 172 20.05 -0.12 2.22
C ALA A 172 20.65 -1.13 3.21
N ASP A 173 21.92 -0.90 3.56
CA ASP A 173 22.61 -1.63 4.61
C ASP A 173 21.88 -1.45 5.95
N PHE A 174 21.62 -2.56 6.64
CA PHE A 174 20.69 -2.54 7.76
C PHE A 174 21.08 -3.49 8.91
N THR A 175 20.34 -3.35 10.00
CA THR A 175 20.23 -4.29 11.11
C THR A 175 18.77 -4.51 11.37
N ALA A 176 18.34 -5.73 11.69
CA ALA A 176 16.96 -5.97 12.06
C ALA A 176 16.86 -6.48 13.49
N ASN A 177 15.73 -6.24 14.13
CA ASN A 177 15.32 -6.88 15.37
C ASN A 177 13.99 -7.58 15.10
N VAL A 178 13.95 -8.89 15.34
CA VAL A 178 12.75 -9.70 15.25
C VAL A 178 12.32 -10.11 16.65
N LYS A 179 11.08 -9.84 17.01
CA LYS A 179 10.49 -10.20 18.31
C LYS A 179 9.27 -11.10 18.09
N PHE A 180 9.29 -12.27 18.71
CA PHE A 180 8.11 -13.14 18.79
C PHE A 180 7.25 -12.61 19.95
N LEU A 181 6.19 -11.86 19.63
CA LEU A 181 5.37 -11.13 20.60
C LEU A 181 4.46 -12.05 21.40
N GLY A 182 4.01 -13.15 20.79
CA GLY A 182 3.14 -14.11 21.45
C GLY A 182 2.48 -15.09 20.47
N THR A 183 1.71 -16.01 21.03
CA THR A 183 0.94 -17.03 20.31
C THR A 183 -0.41 -17.25 21.01
N GLY A 184 -1.43 -17.55 20.21
CA GLY A 184 -2.75 -18.01 20.62
C GLY A 184 -3.09 -19.41 20.11
N TRP A 185 -2.10 -20.24 19.77
CA TRP A 185 -2.33 -21.58 19.22
C TRP A 185 -2.54 -22.63 20.33
N SER A 186 -3.69 -22.53 21.01
CA SER A 186 -4.12 -23.54 21.98
C SER A 186 -5.63 -23.73 21.98
N SER A 187 -6.07 -24.78 22.65
CA SER A 187 -7.48 -25.07 22.89
C SER A 187 -7.68 -25.53 24.33
N THR A 188 -8.93 -25.52 24.79
CA THR A 188 -9.30 -26.08 26.11
C THR A 188 -8.86 -27.53 26.36
N ARG A 189 -8.41 -28.23 25.33
CA ARG A 189 -8.03 -29.64 25.38
C ARG A 189 -6.60 -29.91 24.97
N TYR A 190 -5.86 -28.94 24.45
CA TYR A 190 -4.53 -29.19 23.89
C TYR A 190 -3.79 -27.87 23.72
N ASP A 191 -2.61 -27.80 24.35
CA ASP A 191 -1.64 -26.73 24.16
C ASP A 191 -0.69 -27.15 23.04
N ALA A 192 -0.91 -26.60 21.86
CA ALA A 192 -0.14 -26.98 20.69
C ALA A 192 1.21 -26.25 20.67
N PRO A 193 2.29 -26.88 20.18
CA PRO A 193 3.56 -26.21 20.03
C PRO A 193 3.53 -25.28 18.81
N VAL A 194 4.15 -24.12 18.94
CA VAL A 194 4.39 -23.14 17.88
C VAL A 194 5.87 -22.89 17.73
N ASN A 195 6.34 -23.01 16.50
CA ASN A 195 7.70 -22.71 16.12
C ASN A 195 7.74 -21.46 15.24
N THR A 196 8.47 -20.45 15.66
CA THR A 196 8.72 -19.24 14.85
C THR A 196 10.20 -19.18 14.53
N SER A 197 10.55 -18.98 13.28
CA SER A 197 11.95 -18.86 12.84
C SER A 197 12.21 -17.62 11.98
N VAL A 198 13.48 -17.23 11.95
CA VAL A 198 14.00 -16.11 11.18
C VAL A 198 15.02 -16.63 10.21
N GLY A 199 14.83 -16.33 8.93
CA GLY A 199 15.76 -16.60 7.84
C GLY A 199 16.51 -15.34 7.40
N VAL A 200 17.76 -15.50 6.99
CA VAL A 200 18.56 -14.47 6.30
C VAL A 200 19.12 -15.06 5.02
N ASN A 201 18.79 -14.49 3.86
CA ASN A 201 19.12 -15.05 2.54
C ASN A 201 18.78 -16.55 2.43
N GLY A 202 17.59 -16.93 2.90
CA GLY A 202 17.09 -18.31 2.87
C GLY A 202 17.74 -19.28 3.86
N SER A 203 18.64 -18.81 4.73
CA SER A 203 19.23 -19.64 5.80
C SER A 203 18.60 -19.30 7.15
N GLU A 204 18.06 -20.30 7.86
CA GLU A 204 17.55 -20.11 9.22
C GLU A 204 18.69 -19.71 10.17
N VAL A 205 18.50 -18.61 10.90
CA VAL A 205 19.47 -18.08 11.87
C VAL A 205 18.96 -18.13 13.31
N LYS A 206 17.64 -18.25 13.50
CA LYS A 206 17.02 -18.34 14.81
C LYS A 206 15.68 -19.05 14.72
N ALA A 207 15.39 -19.90 15.71
CA ALA A 207 14.07 -20.42 15.99
C ALA A 207 13.71 -20.25 17.47
N TRP A 208 12.41 -20.12 17.74
CA TRP A 208 11.77 -20.18 19.04
C TRP A 208 10.69 -21.24 19.00
N GLU A 209 10.57 -21.99 20.10
CA GLU A 209 9.50 -22.95 20.34
C GLU A 209 8.73 -22.51 21.57
N MET A 210 7.41 -22.51 21.48
CA MET A 210 6.50 -22.22 22.60
C MET A 210 5.36 -23.23 22.60
N VAL A 211 4.92 -23.66 23.78
CA VAL A 211 3.77 -24.56 23.94
C VAL A 211 2.66 -23.81 24.67
N GLY A 212 1.48 -23.77 24.07
CA GLY A 212 0.32 -23.05 24.61
C GLY A 212 0.38 -21.54 24.41
N ASP A 213 -0.62 -20.83 24.94
CA ASP A 213 -0.79 -19.40 24.72
C ASP A 213 0.20 -18.54 25.53
N SER A 214 0.67 -17.46 24.91
CA SER A 214 1.42 -16.41 25.62
C SER A 214 1.15 -15.06 25.00
N ASN A 215 0.64 -14.13 25.79
CA ASN A 215 0.51 -12.70 25.44
C ASN A 215 1.75 -11.87 25.84
N THR A 216 2.86 -12.53 26.15
CA THR A 216 4.14 -11.88 26.46
C THR A 216 5.18 -12.25 25.43
N THR A 217 6.12 -11.33 25.18
CA THR A 217 7.22 -11.57 24.23
C THR A 217 8.01 -12.81 24.62
N ILE A 218 7.95 -13.82 23.75
CA ILE A 218 8.60 -15.13 23.92
C ILE A 218 10.11 -15.00 23.70
N GLY A 219 10.51 -14.16 22.74
CA GLY A 219 11.93 -13.90 22.50
C GLY A 219 12.21 -12.82 21.46
N ALA A 220 13.47 -12.41 21.41
CA ALA A 220 13.95 -11.41 20.46
C ALA A 220 15.31 -11.83 19.86
N TYR A 221 15.56 -11.45 18.61
CA TYR A 221 16.79 -11.75 17.89
C TYR A 221 17.21 -10.58 17.00
N GLY A 222 18.48 -10.20 17.12
CA GLY A 222 19.08 -9.14 16.33
C GLY A 222 19.86 -9.70 15.14
N VAL A 223 19.48 -9.31 13.93
CA VAL A 223 20.24 -9.56 12.69
C VAL A 223 21.13 -8.36 12.42
N SER A 224 22.44 -8.50 12.60
CA SER A 224 23.36 -7.36 12.54
C SER A 224 24.04 -7.21 11.17
N ARG A 225 24.19 -5.97 10.69
CA ARG A 225 25.06 -5.59 9.56
C ARG A 225 24.83 -6.39 8.27
N GLN A 226 23.61 -6.35 7.77
CA GLN A 226 23.26 -6.94 6.49
C GLN A 226 23.42 -5.90 5.37
N SER A 227 23.82 -6.37 4.18
CA SER A 227 23.94 -5.51 3.00
C SER A 227 22.58 -5.28 2.35
N ALA A 228 22.43 -4.16 1.64
CA ALA A 228 21.28 -3.92 0.77
C ALA A 228 20.99 -5.13 -0.15
N GLY A 229 19.70 -5.42 -0.38
CA GLY A 229 19.23 -6.59 -1.13
C GLY A 229 19.29 -7.93 -0.38
N THR A 230 19.75 -7.96 0.87
CA THR A 230 19.64 -9.15 1.71
C THR A 230 18.19 -9.36 2.14
N SER A 231 17.64 -10.55 1.92
CA SER A 231 16.29 -10.88 2.34
C SER A 231 16.26 -11.33 3.80
N ILE A 232 15.25 -10.88 4.54
CA ILE A 232 14.85 -11.46 5.82
C ILE A 232 13.50 -12.13 5.64
N SER A 233 13.38 -13.37 6.08
CA SER A 233 12.09 -14.07 6.15
C SER A 233 11.73 -14.37 7.59
N VAL A 234 10.43 -14.36 7.88
CA VAL A 234 9.86 -14.84 9.14
C VAL A 234 8.91 -15.98 8.81
N GLU A 235 9.17 -17.15 9.38
CA GLU A 235 8.34 -18.34 9.17
C GLU A 235 7.71 -18.74 10.51
N ALA A 236 6.47 -19.21 10.48
CA ALA A 236 5.83 -19.78 11.65
C ALA A 236 5.23 -21.16 11.34
N ARG A 237 5.27 -22.06 12.32
CA ARG A 237 4.73 -23.41 12.23
C ARG A 237 3.91 -23.78 13.46
N GLY A 238 2.69 -24.26 13.24
CA GLY A 238 1.84 -24.83 14.28
C GLY A 238 1.89 -26.34 14.27
N GLY A 239 2.13 -26.96 15.42
CA GLY A 239 2.02 -28.41 15.60
C GLY A 239 0.57 -28.84 15.74
N THR A 240 0.21 -29.92 15.06
CA THR A 240 -1.05 -30.64 15.28
C THR A 240 -0.75 -32.10 15.63
N VAL A 241 -1.63 -32.74 16.39
CA VAL A 241 -1.41 -34.13 16.82
C VAL A 241 -1.53 -35.06 15.61
N GLU A 242 -0.42 -35.70 15.22
CA GLU A 242 -0.41 -36.74 14.18
C GLU A 242 -0.59 -38.13 14.79
N ASP A 243 0.23 -38.44 15.79
CA ASP A 243 0.16 -39.69 16.54
C ASP A 243 0.12 -39.42 18.04
N ALA A 244 -0.75 -40.16 18.72
CA ALA A 244 -1.08 -39.95 20.11
C ALA A 244 -1.32 -41.29 20.80
N ARG A 245 -0.69 -41.48 21.95
CA ARG A 245 -0.77 -42.70 22.74
C ARG A 245 -1.54 -42.46 24.02
N TYR A 246 -2.53 -43.32 24.30
CA TYR A 246 -3.15 -43.35 25.62
C TYR A 246 -2.17 -43.84 26.68
N VAL A 247 -1.97 -43.05 27.73
CA VAL A 247 -1.03 -43.35 28.83
C VAL A 247 -1.71 -43.59 30.18
N GLY A 248 -3.02 -43.32 30.28
CA GLY A 248 -3.75 -43.36 31.54
C GLY A 248 -3.38 -42.18 32.45
N PRO A 249 -4.01 -42.05 33.63
CA PRO A 249 -3.74 -40.94 34.54
C PRO A 249 -2.32 -41.03 35.10
N SER A 250 -1.42 -40.22 34.56
CA SER A 250 -0.05 -39.94 35.03
C SER A 250 0.08 -38.45 35.37
N ASP A 251 1.18 -38.08 36.02
CA ASP A 251 1.56 -36.66 36.16
C ASP A 251 2.27 -36.12 34.90
N ASP A 252 2.44 -36.97 33.89
CA ASP A 252 3.23 -36.74 32.68
C ASP A 252 2.34 -37.18 31.51
N TYR A 253 1.52 -36.25 31.03
CA TYR A 253 0.70 -36.39 29.82
C TYR A 253 0.61 -35.04 29.10
N ASP A 254 0.57 -35.05 27.77
CA ASP A 254 0.52 -33.82 26.97
C ASP A 254 -0.85 -33.18 26.99
N TYR A 255 -1.91 -33.99 26.87
CA TYR A 255 -3.27 -33.47 27.03
C TYR A 255 -4.31 -34.48 27.50
N SER A 256 -5.45 -33.96 27.96
CA SER A 256 -6.59 -34.78 28.35
C SER A 256 -7.90 -34.30 27.74
N PHE A 257 -8.82 -35.23 27.49
CA PHE A 257 -10.15 -34.91 27.01
C PHE A 257 -11.21 -35.81 27.63
N GLU A 258 -12.43 -35.30 27.75
CA GLU A 258 -13.58 -36.08 28.21
C GLU A 258 -14.35 -36.68 27.03
N GLN A 259 -14.58 -37.99 27.09
CA GLN A 259 -15.45 -38.69 26.16
C GLN A 259 -16.30 -39.72 26.91
N TYR A 260 -17.61 -39.71 26.66
CA TYR A 260 -18.56 -40.64 27.32
C TYR A 260 -18.48 -40.64 28.87
N GLY A 261 -18.18 -39.49 29.47
CA GLY A 261 -18.05 -39.34 30.93
C GLY A 261 -16.78 -39.93 31.52
N SER A 262 -15.77 -40.24 30.70
CA SER A 262 -14.43 -40.66 31.13
C SER A 262 -13.38 -39.66 30.62
N THR A 263 -12.38 -39.36 31.45
CA THR A 263 -11.20 -38.57 31.07
C THR A 263 -10.14 -39.48 30.47
N TYR A 264 -9.66 -39.12 29.29
CA TYR A 264 -8.57 -39.79 28.59
C TYR A 264 -7.33 -38.92 28.67
N TYR A 265 -6.17 -39.54 28.91
CA TYR A 265 -4.87 -38.89 29.02
C TYR A 265 -3.98 -39.42 27.90
N VAL A 266 -3.36 -38.50 27.17
CA VAL A 266 -2.69 -38.78 25.91
C VAL A 266 -1.30 -38.14 25.92
N ASP A 267 -0.31 -38.92 25.50
CA ASP A 267 1.01 -38.44 25.09
C ASP A 267 1.03 -38.30 23.58
N VAL A 268 1.41 -37.13 23.09
CA VAL A 268 1.66 -36.84 21.69
C VAL A 268 3.06 -37.34 21.37
N THR A 269 3.14 -38.36 20.52
CA THR A 269 4.43 -38.94 20.12
C THR A 269 4.98 -38.29 18.86
N GLU A 270 4.11 -37.70 18.03
CA GLU A 270 4.48 -37.05 16.79
C GLU A 270 3.53 -35.89 16.46
N HIS A 271 4.12 -34.79 15.98
CA HIS A 271 3.39 -33.61 15.53
C HIS A 271 3.46 -33.50 14.01
N GLU A 272 2.31 -33.33 13.36
CA GLU A 272 2.24 -32.83 12.00
C GLU A 272 2.39 -31.30 12.06
N TRP A 273 3.45 -30.78 11.45
CA TRP A 273 3.74 -29.35 11.43
C TRP A 273 3.08 -28.68 10.23
N ARG A 274 2.32 -27.61 10.50
CA ARG A 274 1.76 -26.72 9.47
C ARG A 274 2.62 -25.48 9.37
N THR A 275 3.31 -25.32 8.26
CA THR A 275 4.11 -24.14 7.96
C THR A 275 3.28 -23.08 7.26
N THR A 276 3.40 -21.84 7.73
CA THR A 276 2.88 -20.65 7.07
C THR A 276 4.05 -19.73 6.73
N SER A 277 4.16 -19.41 5.44
CA SER A 277 5.11 -18.52 4.79
C SER A 277 4.43 -17.88 3.60
N ALA A 278 4.92 -16.74 3.10
CA ALA A 278 4.30 -16.11 1.94
C ALA A 278 4.63 -16.75 0.60
N ASP A 279 5.75 -17.48 0.52
CA ASP A 279 6.12 -18.22 -0.69
C ASP A 279 5.18 -19.39 -0.95
N GLU A 280 4.52 -19.93 0.09
CA GLU A 280 3.66 -21.11 -0.01
C GLU A 280 2.19 -20.84 0.35
N ASN A 281 1.89 -19.89 1.24
CA ASN A 281 0.54 -19.70 1.81
C ASN A 281 0.24 -18.23 2.20
N ASP A 282 0.18 -17.33 1.22
CA ASP A 282 -0.13 -15.90 1.43
C ASP A 282 -1.48 -15.65 2.13
N GLU A 283 -2.45 -16.54 1.96
CA GLU A 283 -3.77 -16.42 2.59
C GLU A 283 -3.76 -16.65 4.12
N TYR A 284 -2.72 -17.26 4.71
CA TYR A 284 -2.63 -17.47 6.17
C TYR A 284 -1.67 -16.49 6.85
N LEU A 285 -1.25 -15.46 6.13
CA LEU A 285 -0.38 -14.41 6.65
C LEU A 285 -1.01 -13.03 6.42
N VAL A 286 -1.13 -12.27 7.51
CA VAL A 286 -1.48 -10.86 7.45
C VAL A 286 -0.28 -10.04 7.93
N VAL A 287 0.06 -9.00 7.18
CA VAL A 287 1.12 -8.05 7.56
C VAL A 287 0.49 -6.69 7.85
N LEU A 288 0.68 -6.20 9.07
CA LEU A 288 0.22 -4.90 9.52
C LEU A 288 1.32 -3.84 9.43
N ARG A 289 0.93 -2.65 8.97
CA ARG A 289 1.72 -1.43 8.82
C ARG A 289 1.15 -0.30 9.67
N ASP A 290 1.93 0.78 9.83
CA ASP A 290 1.45 2.00 10.47
C ASP A 290 0.18 2.52 9.78
N GLY A 291 -0.82 2.91 10.58
CA GLY A 291 -2.11 3.40 10.10
C GLY A 291 -3.13 2.32 9.76
N ASP A 292 -2.73 1.04 9.68
CA ASP A 292 -3.69 -0.05 9.44
C ASP A 292 -4.73 -0.11 10.55
N SER A 293 -5.96 -0.48 10.18
CA SER A 293 -6.99 -0.76 11.19
C SER A 293 -6.58 -1.98 12.01
N VAL A 294 -6.74 -1.92 13.34
CA VAL A 294 -6.49 -3.09 14.18
C VAL A 294 -7.47 -4.18 13.76
N PRO A 295 -7.00 -5.36 13.31
CA PRO A 295 -7.90 -6.42 12.91
C PRO A 295 -8.76 -6.85 14.10
N ASN A 296 -10.05 -7.02 13.83
CA ASN A 296 -10.99 -7.62 14.77
C ASN A 296 -11.35 -9.00 14.24
N PHE A 297 -10.44 -9.95 14.43
CA PHE A 297 -10.78 -11.35 14.27
C PHE A 297 -11.42 -11.81 15.57
N ASP A 298 -12.59 -12.45 15.49
CA ASP A 298 -13.28 -12.92 16.69
C ASP A 298 -12.41 -14.03 17.31
N ALA A 299 -11.77 -13.75 18.46
CA ALA A 299 -11.02 -14.78 19.16
C ALA A 299 -11.96 -15.94 19.53
N ASP A 300 -11.62 -17.16 19.12
CA ASP A 300 -12.35 -18.33 19.58
C ASP A 300 -12.15 -18.49 21.10
N SER A 301 -13.11 -19.17 21.73
CA SER A 301 -13.27 -19.37 23.16
C SER A 301 -11.98 -19.74 23.92
N GLY A 302 -11.27 -18.70 24.38
CA GLY A 302 -10.09 -18.81 25.26
C GLY A 302 -8.88 -18.00 24.80
N GLN A 303 -8.81 -17.63 23.53
CA GLN A 303 -7.67 -16.93 22.95
C GLN A 303 -7.79 -15.41 23.14
N GLN A 304 -6.66 -14.70 23.06
CA GLN A 304 -6.62 -13.24 23.16
C GLN A 304 -6.72 -12.62 21.77
N ASP A 305 -7.39 -11.48 21.62
CA ASP A 305 -7.44 -10.79 20.34
C ASP A 305 -6.03 -10.31 19.90
N VAL A 306 -5.83 -10.13 18.59
CA VAL A 306 -4.61 -9.49 18.01
C VAL A 306 -4.23 -8.19 18.74
N ALA A 307 -5.24 -7.39 19.14
CA ALA A 307 -5.05 -6.15 19.88
C ALA A 307 -4.31 -6.33 21.21
N THR A 308 -4.41 -7.51 21.85
CA THR A 308 -3.69 -7.82 23.09
C THR A 308 -2.20 -8.02 22.82
N TYR A 309 -1.82 -8.75 21.76
CA TYR A 309 -0.41 -8.98 21.42
C TYR A 309 0.26 -7.71 20.89
N ALA A 310 -0.51 -6.90 20.15
CA ALA A 310 -0.04 -5.65 19.57
C ALA A 310 -0.33 -4.41 20.44
N GLU A 311 -0.74 -4.57 21.72
CA GLU A 311 -1.25 -3.46 22.56
C GLU A 311 -0.31 -2.25 22.60
N SER A 312 1.01 -2.49 22.64
CA SER A 312 2.03 -1.44 22.65
C SER A 312 2.16 -0.65 21.34
N PHE A 313 1.47 -1.11 20.28
CA PHE A 313 1.48 -0.58 18.92
C PHE A 313 0.06 -0.21 18.46
N VAL A 314 -0.88 -0.03 19.37
CA VAL A 314 -2.25 0.38 19.04
C VAL A 314 -2.53 1.77 19.60
N GLU A 315 -2.90 2.71 18.73
CA GLU A 315 -3.34 4.05 19.11
C GLU A 315 -4.65 4.39 18.41
N ASN A 316 -5.67 4.80 19.17
CA ASN A 316 -6.99 5.22 18.64
C ASN A 316 -7.67 4.18 17.71
N GLY A 317 -7.44 2.89 17.91
CA GLY A 317 -8.02 1.82 17.10
C GLY A 317 -7.29 1.56 15.77
N THR A 318 -6.12 2.17 15.58
CA THR A 318 -5.21 1.93 14.45
C THR A 318 -3.86 1.45 14.96
N ILE A 319 -3.15 0.71 14.12
CA ILE A 319 -1.77 0.31 14.34
C ILE A 319 -0.88 1.57 14.27
N SER A 320 -0.05 1.77 15.30
CA SER A 320 0.94 2.84 15.44
C SER A 320 2.32 2.19 15.43
N LEU A 321 2.97 2.23 14.28
CA LEU A 321 4.30 1.68 14.03
C LEU A 321 5.23 2.76 13.50
N ASP A 322 6.52 2.60 13.74
CA ASP A 322 7.50 3.39 13.00
C ASP A 322 7.56 2.91 11.54
N ASP A 323 7.99 3.80 10.63
CA ASP A 323 8.14 3.48 9.20
C ASP A 323 9.06 2.28 8.94
N ASN A 324 9.88 1.93 9.93
CA ASN A 324 10.81 0.81 9.93
C ASN A 324 10.30 -0.49 10.55
N GLN A 325 9.00 -0.59 10.81
CA GLN A 325 8.41 -1.73 11.50
C GLN A 325 7.28 -2.40 10.70
N ALA A 326 7.05 -3.66 11.00
CA ALA A 326 5.87 -4.40 10.57
C ALA A 326 5.54 -5.51 11.57
N ILE A 327 4.24 -5.81 11.69
CA ILE A 327 3.76 -6.94 12.48
C ILE A 327 3.22 -8.01 11.54
N TYR A 328 3.70 -9.24 11.72
CA TYR A 328 3.26 -10.43 11.00
C TYR A 328 2.31 -11.21 11.89
N LEU A 329 1.16 -11.56 11.33
CA LEU A 329 0.08 -12.30 11.97
C LEU A 329 -0.11 -13.61 11.20
N PHE A 330 0.16 -14.72 11.85
CA PHE A 330 0.10 -16.05 11.24
C PHE A 330 -1.15 -16.79 11.72
N ASP A 331 -1.74 -17.54 10.79
CA ASP A 331 -2.80 -18.51 11.03
C ASP A 331 -2.33 -19.89 10.52
N PHE A 332 -2.62 -20.96 11.26
CA PHE A 332 -2.30 -22.35 10.91
C PHE A 332 -3.55 -23.14 10.49
N ASN A 333 -4.72 -22.53 10.55
CA ASN A 333 -5.96 -23.07 10.03
C ASN A 333 -6.04 -22.81 8.52
N ARG A 334 -5.88 -23.87 7.72
CA ARG A 334 -5.87 -23.84 6.24
C ARG A 334 -7.22 -23.50 5.59
N GLN A 335 -7.98 -22.57 6.15
CA GLN A 335 -9.34 -22.22 5.70
C GLN A 335 -9.44 -20.80 5.14
N GLY A 336 -8.38 -19.99 5.32
CA GLY A 336 -8.17 -18.71 4.64
C GLY A 336 -8.89 -17.54 5.31
N PRO A 337 -8.64 -16.30 4.87
CA PRO A 337 -9.04 -15.05 5.56
C PRO A 337 -10.55 -14.81 5.66
N THR A 338 -11.33 -15.59 4.92
CA THR A 338 -12.79 -15.46 4.87
C THR A 338 -13.50 -16.52 5.71
N HIS A 339 -12.75 -17.44 6.32
CA HIS A 339 -13.32 -18.45 7.19
C HIS A 339 -13.63 -17.87 8.57
N GLU A 340 -14.74 -18.31 9.16
CA GLU A 340 -15.21 -17.86 10.48
C GLU A 340 -14.29 -18.26 11.65
N THR A 341 -13.25 -19.05 11.37
CA THR A 341 -12.25 -19.51 12.34
C THR A 341 -10.86 -18.98 12.04
N ALA A 342 -10.72 -18.04 11.09
CA ALA A 342 -9.44 -17.41 10.83
C ALA A 342 -9.25 -16.27 11.82
N ASP A 343 -8.26 -16.39 12.69
CA ASP A 343 -8.03 -15.48 13.81
C ASP A 343 -6.64 -14.83 13.81
N TYR A 344 -5.71 -15.34 12.99
CA TYR A 344 -4.39 -14.75 12.75
C TYR A 344 -3.59 -14.41 14.02
N GLN A 345 -3.82 -15.16 15.09
CA GLN A 345 -3.15 -14.98 16.38
C GLN A 345 -2.27 -16.16 16.77
N ASP A 346 -2.17 -17.17 15.91
CA ASP A 346 -1.40 -18.37 16.15
C ASP A 346 0.09 -18.09 16.29
N ALA A 347 0.61 -17.08 15.58
CA ALA A 347 1.88 -16.46 15.91
C ALA A 347 1.86 -14.97 15.55
N VAL A 348 2.39 -14.13 16.46
CA VAL A 348 2.50 -12.68 16.26
C VAL A 348 3.96 -12.27 16.34
N VAL A 349 4.50 -11.69 15.26
CA VAL A 349 5.92 -11.33 15.16
C VAL A 349 6.09 -9.88 14.76
N LEU A 350 6.85 -9.11 15.55
CA LEU A 350 7.29 -7.77 15.18
C LEU A 350 8.67 -7.83 14.54
N VAL A 351 8.83 -7.17 13.40
CA VAL A 351 10.14 -6.93 12.78
C VAL A 351 10.40 -5.42 12.77
N SER A 352 11.62 -5.03 13.14
CA SER A 352 12.08 -3.63 13.13
C SER A 352 13.43 -3.52 12.40
N PHE A 353 13.56 -2.60 11.45
CA PHE A 353 14.74 -2.40 10.62
C PHE A 353 15.50 -1.13 11.00
N PHE A 354 16.82 -1.17 11.08
CA PHE A 354 17.66 -0.05 11.46
C PHE A 354 18.70 0.16 10.38
N ILE A 355 18.55 1.22 9.63
CA ILE A 355 19.46 1.57 8.54
C ILE A 355 20.82 1.98 9.14
N GLN A 356 21.90 1.32 8.72
CA GLN A 356 23.22 1.51 9.32
C GLN A 356 23.97 2.72 8.80
N ARG A 357 23.61 3.18 7.61
CA ARG A 357 24.06 4.45 7.02
C ARG A 357 22.88 4.99 6.24
N THR A 358 22.55 6.26 6.45
CA THR A 358 21.57 6.99 5.63
C THR A 358 21.97 6.79 4.16
N ALA A 359 21.38 5.79 3.52
CA ALA A 359 21.41 5.70 2.08
C ALA A 359 20.47 6.82 1.63
N ALA A 360 20.89 7.58 0.62
CA ALA A 360 19.91 8.37 -0.09
C ALA A 360 18.78 7.42 -0.56
N PRO A 361 17.54 7.90 -0.68
CA PRO A 361 16.44 7.12 -1.22
C PRO A 361 16.83 6.42 -2.53
N GLN A 362 16.13 5.33 -2.87
CA GLN A 362 16.44 4.48 -4.03
C GLN A 362 15.17 4.28 -4.87
N VAL A 363 15.28 4.39 -6.20
CA VAL A 363 14.23 3.89 -7.10
C VAL A 363 14.48 2.40 -7.27
N HIS A 364 13.52 1.59 -6.88
CA HIS A 364 13.58 0.15 -7.08
C HIS A 364 12.65 -0.28 -8.20
N GLU A 365 13.24 -0.95 -9.21
CA GLU A 365 12.46 -1.82 -10.08
C GLU A 365 11.94 -2.98 -9.23
N VAL A 366 10.62 -3.01 -9.03
CA VAL A 366 9.98 -4.11 -8.33
C VAL A 366 9.83 -5.28 -9.31
N SER A 367 10.15 -6.49 -8.83
CA SER A 367 9.82 -7.76 -9.48
C SER A 367 8.29 -7.85 -9.70
N GLY A 368 7.83 -7.39 -10.86
CA GLY A 368 6.41 -7.18 -11.14
C GLY A 368 6.12 -6.01 -12.10
N GLY A 369 7.12 -5.20 -12.43
CA GLY A 369 7.05 -4.16 -13.47
C GLY A 369 6.50 -2.81 -13.00
N GLY A 370 6.46 -2.57 -11.69
CA GLY A 370 6.13 -1.27 -11.11
C GLY A 370 7.38 -0.58 -10.56
N GLU A 371 7.52 0.72 -10.81
CA GLU A 371 8.56 1.55 -10.22
C GLU A 371 8.02 2.22 -8.95
N VAL A 372 8.80 2.19 -7.88
CA VAL A 372 8.44 2.75 -6.57
C VAL A 372 9.53 3.71 -6.11
N ILE A 373 9.13 4.87 -5.57
CA ILE A 373 10.03 5.80 -4.88
C ILE A 373 10.14 5.35 -3.42
N VAL A 374 11.33 4.92 -3.00
CA VAL A 374 11.55 4.46 -1.62
C VAL A 374 12.16 5.58 -0.77
N CYS A 375 11.37 6.13 0.14
CA CYS A 375 11.76 7.20 1.04
C CYS A 375 12.51 6.69 2.28
N PRO A 376 13.43 7.50 2.85
CA PRO A 376 14.09 7.17 4.11
C PRO A 376 13.07 6.94 5.23
N ALA A 377 13.33 6.00 6.13
CA ALA A 377 12.46 5.76 7.28
C ALA A 377 12.40 6.99 8.21
N GLU A 378 11.21 7.46 8.58
CA GLU A 378 11.04 8.31 9.75
C GLU A 378 10.83 7.44 11.00
N THR A 379 11.85 7.36 11.86
CA THR A 379 11.74 6.66 13.14
C THR A 379 11.22 7.64 14.20
N ARG A 380 10.00 7.43 14.73
CA ARG A 380 9.46 8.18 15.88
C ARG A 380 10.08 7.65 17.18
N SER A 381 10.39 6.36 17.25
CA SER A 381 11.13 5.78 18.38
C SER A 381 12.62 6.04 18.23
N ALA A 382 13.15 6.91 19.09
CA ALA A 382 14.58 7.09 19.19
C ALA A 382 15.26 5.83 19.78
N SER A 383 16.09 5.18 18.96
CA SER A 383 17.12 4.17 19.28
C SER A 383 16.69 2.69 19.40
N PRO A 384 17.60 1.76 18.99
CA PRO A 384 17.39 0.30 18.98
C PRO A 384 17.22 -0.37 20.34
#